data_AF-A0A1C5U0N8-F1
#
_entry.id   AF-A0A1C5U0N8-F1
#
_cell.length_a   1.000
_cell.length_b   1.000
_cell.length_c   1.000
_cell.angle_alpha   90.00
_cell.angle_beta   90.00
_cell.angle_gamma   90.00
#
_symmetry.space_group_name_H-M   'P 1'
#
loop_
_entity.id
_entity.type
_entity.pdbx_description
1 polymer ?
#
loop_
_entity_poly.entity_id
_entity_poly.type
_entity_poly.pdbx_seq_one_letter_code
_entity_poly.pdbx_strand_id
1 'polypeptide(L)'
;MLSVFSNRIEILSKGKEFLRTLGKYYIVDIGLRNYLLGFRDRDSGHAIENVVYFELLRRGYDVSIGKVDNSEVDFIATKVDDKLYVQVTESMTSEDVRKRELAPLQKISDNYEKIVLSLNTGMDSSYDGIKSINLIDWLISE
;
A
#
# COMPACT_ATOMS: atom_id res chain seq x y z
N MET A 1 12.19 18.63 -15.53
CA MET A 1 10.81 18.15 -15.71
C MET A 1 10.38 17.55 -14.37
N LEU A 2 9.24 17.99 -13.87
CA LEU A 2 8.75 17.90 -12.50
C LEU A 2 8.49 16.46 -11.99
N SER A 3 8.63 16.25 -10.69
CA SER A 3 7.51 15.78 -9.86
C SER A 3 7.76 16.08 -8.37
N VAL A 4 6.74 16.62 -7.70
CA VAL A 4 6.70 16.91 -6.27
C VAL A 4 5.73 15.94 -5.63
N PHE A 5 6.20 15.21 -4.62
CA PHE A 5 5.36 14.30 -3.84
C PHE A 5 4.37 15.08 -2.98
N SER A 6 3.11 15.04 -3.38
CA SER A 6 1.96 15.29 -2.51
C SER A 6 1.44 13.90 -2.12
N ASN A 7 1.46 13.54 -0.83
CA ASN A 7 0.77 12.33 -0.37
C ASN A 7 -0.72 12.50 -0.66
N ARG A 8 -1.19 11.89 -1.76
CA ARG A 8 -2.59 11.89 -2.15
C ARG A 8 -3.28 10.84 -1.29
N ILE A 9 -4.17 11.28 -0.42
CA ILE A 9 -5.06 10.39 0.35
C ILE A 9 -6.36 10.29 -0.43
N GLU A 10 -6.72 9.09 -0.86
CA GLU A 10 -8.01 8.82 -1.49
C GLU A 10 -8.99 8.25 -0.45
N ILE A 11 -10.10 8.97 -0.25
CA ILE A 11 -11.19 8.55 0.64
C ILE A 11 -12.19 7.76 -0.18
N LEU A 12 -12.42 6.48 0.16
CA LEU A 12 -13.24 5.56 -0.63
C LEU A 12 -14.76 5.67 -0.38
N SER A 13 -15.25 6.81 0.13
CA SER A 13 -16.67 7.05 0.39
C SER A 13 -17.38 7.74 -0.78
N LYS A 14 -18.67 7.42 -1.01
CA LYS A 14 -19.48 8.01 -2.09
C LYS A 14 -19.51 9.55 -2.02
N GLY A 15 -18.91 10.20 -3.01
CA GLY A 15 -19.29 11.53 -3.51
C GLY A 15 -18.41 12.72 -3.11
N LYS A 16 -17.67 13.24 -4.11
CA LYS A 16 -17.18 14.62 -4.29
C LYS A 16 -16.47 15.32 -3.12
N GLU A 17 -15.17 15.58 -3.28
CA GLU A 17 -14.66 16.95 -3.41
C GLU A 17 -13.22 16.98 -3.94
N PHE A 18 -12.95 17.98 -4.81
CA PHE A 18 -11.77 18.08 -5.65
C PHE A 18 -10.72 19.04 -5.05
N LEU A 19 -9.48 18.76 -5.43
CA LEU A 19 -8.20 19.43 -5.14
C LEU A 19 -8.24 20.97 -5.01
N ARG A 20 -7.59 21.51 -3.96
CA ARG A 20 -7.09 22.90 -3.91
C ARG A 20 -5.56 22.91 -3.75
N THR A 21 -4.87 23.34 -4.79
CA THR A 21 -3.42 23.55 -4.83
C THR A 21 -3.08 24.95 -4.31
N LEU A 22 -2.24 25.05 -3.28
CA LEU A 22 -1.49 26.27 -2.96
C LEU A 22 -0.03 25.89 -2.74
N GLY A 23 0.80 26.24 -3.72
CA GLY A 23 2.20 25.83 -3.80
C GLY A 23 3.10 26.49 -2.76
N LYS A 24 4.10 25.70 -2.34
CA LYS A 24 5.47 26.10 -1.98
C LYS A 24 6.31 24.82 -2.00
N TYR A 25 7.36 24.81 -2.83
CA TYR A 25 8.19 23.64 -3.13
C TYR A 25 9.33 23.54 -2.09
N TYR A 26 9.32 22.50 -1.25
CA TYR A 26 10.43 22.16 -0.35
C TYR A 26 10.64 20.64 -0.28
N ILE A 27 11.78 20.20 -0.85
CA ILE A 27 12.65 19.02 -0.65
C ILE A 27 12.02 17.68 -0.18
N VAL A 28 11.97 16.77 -1.17
CA VAL A 28 12.25 15.32 -1.18
C VAL A 28 12.35 14.61 0.18
N ASP A 29 11.22 14.00 0.55
CA ASP A 29 11.10 12.82 1.41
C ASP A 29 11.33 13.00 2.93
N ILE A 30 10.22 13.27 3.63
CA ILE A 30 10.14 13.24 5.09
C ILE A 30 10.42 11.82 5.62
N GLY A 31 10.16 10.77 4.82
CA GLY A 31 10.46 9.37 5.15
C GLY A 31 11.97 9.10 5.17
N LEU A 32 12.70 9.58 4.16
CA LEU A 32 14.17 9.50 4.13
C LEU A 32 14.81 10.30 5.28
N ARG A 33 14.24 11.46 5.63
CA ARG A 33 14.66 12.25 6.80
C ARG A 33 14.42 11.51 8.12
N ASN A 34 13.28 10.84 8.27
CA ASN A 34 12.95 10.10 9.49
C ASN A 34 13.79 8.82 9.62
N TYR A 35 14.09 8.15 8.50
CA TYR A 35 14.97 6.97 8.43
C TYR A 35 16.42 7.28 8.85
N LEU A 36 16.99 8.42 8.44
CA LEU A 36 18.34 8.83 8.85
C LEU A 36 18.45 9.25 10.33
N LEU A 37 17.33 9.48 11.03
CA LEU A 37 17.29 10.10 12.35
C LEU A 37 16.84 9.20 13.51
N GLY A 38 16.47 7.92 13.32
CA GLY A 38 16.16 7.08 14.49
C GLY A 38 15.76 5.64 14.22
N PHE A 39 16.70 4.73 14.45
CA PHE A 39 16.52 3.27 14.51
C PHE A 39 15.60 2.81 15.65
N ARG A 40 14.76 1.79 15.41
CA ARG A 40 14.41 0.66 16.31
C ARG A 40 13.34 -0.25 15.70
N ASP A 41 13.57 -1.57 15.74
CA ASP A 41 12.74 -2.81 15.56
C ASP A 41 11.28 -2.80 15.03
N ARG A 42 10.55 -1.69 15.02
CA ARG A 42 9.35 -1.46 14.19
C ARG A 42 9.68 -1.22 12.71
N ASP A 43 10.97 -1.24 12.34
CA ASP A 43 11.48 -0.80 11.04
C ASP A 43 11.25 -1.83 9.91
N SER A 44 11.06 -3.13 10.20
CA SER A 44 10.91 -4.15 9.14
C SER A 44 9.66 -3.93 8.31
N GLY A 45 8.51 -3.70 8.96
CA GLY A 45 7.21 -3.43 8.31
C GLY A 45 7.25 -2.20 7.40
N HIS A 46 7.72 -1.08 7.92
CA HIS A 46 7.85 0.14 7.12
C HIS A 46 8.88 0.00 5.99
N ALA A 47 9.96 -0.77 6.19
CA ALA A 47 10.94 -1.02 5.15
C ALA A 47 10.34 -1.82 3.98
N ILE A 48 9.57 -2.88 4.26
CA ILE A 48 8.91 -3.66 3.20
C ILE A 48 7.81 -2.87 2.50
N GLU A 49 7.05 -2.03 3.23
CA GLU A 49 6.07 -1.10 2.64
C GLU A 49 6.76 -0.14 1.66
N ASN A 50 7.90 0.45 2.03
CA ASN A 50 8.66 1.33 1.16
C ASN A 50 9.16 0.62 -0.11
N VAL A 51 9.65 -0.62 0.03
CA VAL A 51 10.08 -1.44 -1.12
C VAL A 51 8.90 -1.69 -2.06
N VAL A 52 7.73 -2.05 -1.53
CA VAL A 52 6.50 -2.25 -2.31
C VAL A 52 6.08 -0.96 -3.01
N TYR A 53 6.13 0.18 -2.31
CA TYR A 53 5.80 1.49 -2.89
C TYR A 53 6.67 1.81 -4.12
N PHE A 54 8.00 1.69 -3.99
CA PHE A 54 8.91 1.95 -5.10
C PHE A 54 8.72 0.95 -6.24
N GLU A 55 8.41 -0.29 -5.93
CA GLU A 55 8.14 -1.31 -6.93
C GLU A 55 6.84 -1.01 -7.71
N LEU A 56 5.77 -0.58 -7.04
CA LEU A 56 4.53 -0.15 -7.70
C LEU A 56 4.79 1.03 -8.64
N LEU A 57 5.61 2.01 -8.23
CA LEU A 57 6.04 3.11 -9.08
C LEU A 57 6.87 2.61 -10.27
N ARG A 58 7.80 1.68 -10.05
CA ARG A 58 8.63 1.08 -11.11
C ARG A 58 7.76 0.36 -12.15
N ARG A 59 6.67 -0.28 -11.72
CA ARG A 59 5.65 -0.91 -12.58
C ARG A 59 4.71 0.08 -13.28
N GLY A 60 4.88 1.39 -13.07
CA GLY A 60 4.15 2.43 -13.77
C GLY A 60 2.79 2.77 -13.16
N TYR A 61 2.52 2.38 -11.91
CA TYR A 61 1.30 2.79 -11.20
C TYR A 61 1.45 4.21 -10.63
N ASP A 62 0.35 4.95 -10.60
CA ASP A 62 0.15 6.06 -9.67
C ASP A 62 -0.31 5.49 -8.32
N VAL A 63 0.42 5.81 -7.24
CA VAL A 63 0.29 5.14 -5.94
C VAL A 63 -0.19 6.14 -4.89
N SER A 64 -1.29 5.80 -4.21
CA SER A 64 -1.91 6.60 -3.15
C SER A 64 -2.25 5.74 -1.94
N ILE A 65 -2.50 6.37 -0.78
CA ILE A 65 -2.94 5.66 0.44
C ILE A 65 -4.47 5.69 0.48
N GLY A 66 -5.08 4.54 0.75
CA GLY A 66 -6.53 4.38 0.80
C GLY A 66 -7.09 4.47 2.21
N LYS A 67 -8.21 5.17 2.41
CA LYS A 67 -8.97 5.09 3.67
C LYS A 67 -10.36 4.50 3.45
N VAL A 68 -10.65 3.45 4.22
CA VAL A 68 -11.95 2.75 4.27
C VAL A 68 -12.47 2.78 5.70
N ASP A 69 -13.49 3.59 5.95
CA ASP A 69 -13.98 3.91 7.31
C ASP A 69 -12.84 4.43 8.21
N ASN A 70 -12.51 3.65 9.26
CA ASN A 70 -11.42 3.91 10.20
C ASN A 70 -10.18 3.05 9.92
N SER A 71 -10.17 2.31 8.81
CA SER A 71 -9.08 1.43 8.41
C SER A 71 -8.33 2.04 7.22
N GLU A 72 -7.01 1.88 7.21
CA GLU A 72 -6.14 2.31 6.11
C GLU A 72 -5.79 1.09 5.27
N VAL A 73 -5.72 1.28 3.96
CA VAL A 73 -5.14 0.35 3.00
C VAL A 73 -3.80 0.94 2.61
N ASP A 74 -2.73 0.17 2.75
CA ASP A 74 -1.37 0.70 2.60
C ASP A 74 -1.18 1.38 1.24
N PHE A 75 -1.60 0.71 0.15
CA PHE A 75 -1.53 1.29 -1.18
C PHE A 75 -2.76 0.99 -2.06
N ILE A 76 -3.21 2.03 -2.76
CA ILE A 76 -4.04 1.96 -3.96
C ILE A 76 -3.15 2.32 -5.15
N ALA A 77 -2.88 1.34 -6.00
CA ALA A 77 -2.09 1.51 -7.22
C ALA A 77 -3.03 1.58 -8.43
N THR A 78 -2.90 2.61 -9.26
CA THR A 78 -3.76 2.82 -10.44
C THR A 78 -2.97 3.08 -11.71
N LYS A 79 -3.42 2.52 -12.83
CA LYS A 79 -3.02 2.90 -14.20
C LYS A 79 -4.29 2.97 -15.06
N VAL A 80 -4.17 3.38 -16.32
CA VAL A 80 -5.32 3.73 -17.18
C VAL A 80 -6.46 2.71 -17.15
N ASP A 81 -6.13 1.40 -17.18
CA ASP A 81 -7.11 0.32 -17.26
C ASP A 81 -7.02 -0.69 -16.11
N ASP A 82 -6.36 -0.32 -15.00
CA ASP A 82 -6.11 -1.26 -13.91
C ASP A 82 -6.01 -0.55 -12.57
N LYS A 83 -6.49 -1.23 -11.53
CA LYS A 83 -6.44 -0.77 -10.15
C LYS A 83 -6.17 -1.98 -9.26
N LEU A 84 -5.26 -1.77 -8.32
CA LEU A 84 -4.79 -2.78 -7.39
C LEU A 84 -4.81 -2.21 -5.98
N TYR A 85 -5.39 -2.95 -5.04
CA TYR A 85 -5.31 -2.67 -3.61
C TYR A 85 -4.27 -3.59 -2.98
N VAL A 86 -3.33 -3.01 -2.24
CA VAL A 86 -2.19 -3.73 -1.66
C VAL A 86 -2.15 -3.48 -0.16
N GLN A 87 -2.12 -4.57 0.60
CA GLN A 87 -1.72 -4.58 2.00
C GLN A 87 -0.36 -5.28 2.12
N VAL A 88 0.50 -4.80 3.01
CA VAL A 88 1.86 -5.31 3.22
C VAL A 88 2.03 -5.74 4.66
N THR A 89 2.61 -6.91 4.89
CA THR A 89 2.88 -7.38 6.23
C THR A 89 4.08 -8.32 6.25
N GLU A 90 4.77 -8.44 7.38
CA GLU A 90 5.91 -9.36 7.48
C GLU A 90 5.45 -10.83 7.46
N SER A 91 4.35 -11.14 8.16
CA SER A 91 3.88 -12.52 8.33
C SER A 91 2.36 -12.63 8.51
N MET A 92 1.76 -13.55 7.76
CA MET A 92 0.35 -13.93 7.82
C MET A 92 0.10 -15.23 8.61
N THR A 93 1.10 -15.70 9.36
CA THR A 93 1.00 -16.97 10.12
C THR A 93 0.06 -16.90 11.32
N SER A 94 -0.01 -15.74 11.99
CA SER A 94 -0.95 -15.50 13.09
C SER A 94 -2.35 -15.18 12.57
N GLU A 95 -3.37 -15.81 13.15
CA GLU A 95 -4.78 -15.56 12.80
C GLU A 95 -5.19 -14.11 13.11
N ASP A 96 -4.68 -13.53 14.21
CA ASP A 96 -4.98 -12.15 14.59
C ASP A 96 -4.38 -11.15 13.60
N VAL A 97 -3.13 -11.38 13.16
CA VAL A 97 -2.49 -10.56 12.13
C VAL A 97 -3.27 -10.68 10.83
N ARG A 98 -3.58 -11.92 10.40
CA ARG A 98 -4.34 -12.19 9.19
C ARG A 98 -5.68 -11.47 9.17
N LYS A 99 -6.48 -11.57 10.25
CA LYS A 99 -7.77 -10.86 10.35
C LYS A 99 -7.58 -9.34 10.25
N ARG A 100 -6.55 -8.80 10.91
CA ARG A 100 -6.26 -7.36 10.90
C ARG A 100 -5.87 -6.85 9.51
N GLU A 101 -4.99 -7.57 8.81
CA GLU A 101 -4.49 -7.16 7.48
C GLU A 101 -5.55 -7.36 6.36
N LEU A 102 -6.42 -8.37 6.48
CA LEU A 102 -7.48 -8.59 5.49
C LEU A 102 -8.66 -7.63 5.64
N ALA A 103 -8.94 -7.16 6.86
CA ALA A 103 -10.15 -6.38 7.15
C ALA A 103 -10.31 -5.09 6.31
N PRO A 104 -9.28 -4.27 6.04
CA PRO A 104 -9.41 -3.10 5.18
C PRO A 104 -9.80 -3.48 3.75
N LEU A 105 -9.18 -4.52 3.19
CA LEU A 105 -9.42 -4.99 1.83
C LEU A 105 -10.82 -5.62 1.68
N GLN A 106 -11.28 -6.39 2.67
CA GLN A 106 -12.61 -7.01 2.68
C GLN A 106 -13.76 -5.99 2.66
N LYS A 107 -13.54 -4.77 3.15
CA LYS A 107 -14.55 -3.69 3.16
C LYS A 107 -14.70 -3.00 1.80
N ILE A 108 -13.77 -3.20 0.87
CA ILE A 108 -13.81 -2.59 -0.46
C ILE A 108 -14.76 -3.40 -1.33
N SER A 109 -15.86 -2.77 -1.75
CA SER A 109 -16.97 -3.44 -2.45
C SER A 109 -16.86 -3.49 -3.98
N ASP A 110 -15.75 -3.02 -4.54
CA ASP A 110 -15.49 -3.17 -5.97
C ASP A 110 -14.85 -4.52 -6.33
N ASN A 111 -14.70 -4.78 -7.62
CA ASN A 111 -14.15 -6.03 -8.13
C ASN A 111 -12.70 -5.91 -8.61
N TYR A 112 -12.01 -4.82 -8.27
CA TYR A 112 -10.59 -4.69 -8.60
C TYR A 112 -9.75 -5.63 -7.74
N GLU A 113 -8.56 -5.94 -8.23
CA GLU A 113 -7.66 -6.91 -7.60
C GLU A 113 -7.22 -6.42 -6.22
N LYS A 114 -7.17 -7.35 -5.26
CA LYS A 114 -6.79 -7.12 -3.87
C LYS A 114 -5.72 -8.14 -3.50
N ILE A 115 -4.58 -7.67 -3.00
CA ILE A 115 -3.47 -8.53 -2.64
C ILE A 115 -2.92 -8.19 -1.25
N VAL A 116 -2.45 -9.20 -0.55
CA VAL A 116 -1.58 -9.07 0.62
C VAL A 116 -0.20 -9.58 0.25
N LEU A 117 0.81 -8.73 0.39
CA LEU A 117 2.22 -9.08 0.19
C LEU A 117 2.87 -9.38 1.53
N SER A 118 3.54 -10.52 1.64
CA SER A 118 4.26 -10.87 2.87
C SER A 118 5.47 -11.76 2.67
N LEU A 119 6.44 -11.70 3.59
CA LEU A 119 7.59 -12.61 3.58
C LEU A 119 7.17 -14.03 3.98
N ASN A 120 6.20 -14.14 4.90
CA ASN A 120 5.61 -15.41 5.33
C ASN A 120 4.10 -15.41 5.06
N THR A 121 3.68 -16.00 3.95
CA THR A 121 2.29 -15.94 3.42
C THR A 121 1.23 -16.70 4.23
N GLY A 122 1.64 -17.49 5.23
CA GLY A 122 0.73 -18.37 5.95
C GLY A 122 0.45 -19.66 5.17
N MET A 123 -0.74 -20.26 5.37
CA MET A 123 -1.10 -21.54 4.76
C MET A 123 -1.86 -21.40 3.44
N ASP A 124 -2.66 -20.34 3.27
CA ASP A 124 -3.54 -20.21 2.11
C ASP A 124 -3.02 -19.15 1.14
N SER A 125 -3.14 -19.44 -0.16
CA SER A 125 -2.76 -18.51 -1.24
C SER A 125 -3.84 -17.45 -1.52
N SER A 126 -5.01 -17.55 -0.90
CA SER A 126 -6.12 -16.62 -1.09
C SER A 126 -7.10 -16.65 0.10
N TYR A 127 -7.70 -15.49 0.39
CA TYR A 127 -8.71 -15.29 1.44
C TYR A 127 -9.86 -14.45 0.89
N ASP A 128 -11.06 -15.02 0.72
CA ASP A 128 -12.25 -14.30 0.22
C ASP A 128 -12.01 -13.50 -1.08
N GLY A 129 -11.22 -14.05 -2.01
CA GLY A 129 -10.84 -13.40 -3.26
C GLY A 129 -9.65 -12.43 -3.17
N ILE A 130 -9.11 -12.20 -1.97
CA ILE A 130 -7.86 -11.46 -1.75
C ILE A 130 -6.68 -12.43 -1.90
N LYS A 131 -5.75 -12.15 -2.80
CA LYS A 131 -4.59 -13.03 -3.02
C LYS A 131 -3.54 -12.82 -1.93
N SER A 132 -3.00 -13.90 -1.38
CA SER A 132 -1.85 -13.88 -0.47
C SER A 132 -0.61 -14.27 -1.28
N ILE A 133 0.32 -13.32 -1.47
CA ILE A 133 1.46 -13.49 -2.38
C ILE A 133 2.75 -13.29 -1.60
N ASN A 134 3.74 -14.13 -1.87
CA ASN A 134 5.06 -13.98 -1.29
C ASN A 134 5.72 -12.70 -1.85
N LEU A 135 6.19 -11.84 -0.97
CA LEU A 135 6.76 -10.55 -1.34
C LEU A 135 7.98 -10.70 -2.25
N ILE A 136 8.86 -11.68 -2.00
CA ILE A 136 10.06 -11.89 -2.80
C ILE A 136 9.69 -12.39 -4.19
N ASP A 137 8.79 -13.37 -4.29
CA ASP A 137 8.30 -13.87 -5.57
C ASP A 137 7.61 -12.77 -6.39
N TRP A 138 6.85 -11.90 -5.72
CA TRP A 138 6.25 -10.73 -6.37
C TRP A 138 7.33 -9.77 -6.89
N LEU A 139 8.36 -9.44 -6.10
CA LEU A 139 9.42 -8.52 -6.50
C LEU A 139 10.24 -9.01 -7.70
N ILE A 140 10.41 -10.32 -7.86
CA ILE A 140 11.15 -10.91 -8.99
C ILE A 140 10.27 -11.27 -10.19
N SER A 141 8.94 -11.19 -10.05
CA SER A 141 8.02 -11.33 -11.17
C SER A 141 8.16 -10.14 -12.14
N GLU A 142 8.22 -10.45 -13.45
CA GLU A 142 8.40 -9.46 -14.53
C GLU A 142 7.21 -8.51 -14.69
#